data_AF-A0A2M7RWU9-F1
#
_entry.id   AF-A0A2M7RWU9-F1
#
_cell.length_a   1.000
_cell.length_b   1.000
_cell.length_c   1.000
_cell.angle_alpha   90.00
_cell.angle_beta   90.00
_cell.angle_gamma   90.00
#
_symmetry.space_group_name_H-M   'P 1'
#
loop_
_entity.id
_entity.type
_entity.pdbx_description
1 polymer ?
#
loop_
_entity_poly.entity_id
_entity_poly.type
_entity_poly.pdbx_seq_one_letter_code
_entity_poly.pdbx_strand_id
1 'polypeptide(L)'
;MHFLAAFLIVNLVGFLFYYIYPAAPPWYLEKYGTEIIYNTPGSAAGLSRFDEFFNINLFHSLYEKNSNVFAAMPSLHAAYPIIVLMYGIRQKLRIGIIIFALFLIGIWFSAVYSGHHYVIDLLAGALCAFLGITLYEKIINKNKIINNWIENYSKKI
;
A
#
# COMPACT_ATOMS: atom_id res chain seq x y z
N MET A 1 13.30 -3.00 -14.56
CA MET A 1 13.02 -4.25 -13.82
C MET A 1 13.15 -4.14 -12.30
N HIS A 2 14.20 -3.51 -11.75
CA HIS A 2 14.40 -3.46 -10.28
C HIS A 2 13.25 -2.85 -9.49
N PHE A 3 12.63 -1.76 -9.98
CA PHE A 3 11.46 -1.16 -9.34
C PHE A 3 10.28 -2.15 -9.24
N LEU A 4 9.94 -2.83 -10.34
CA LEU A 4 8.84 -3.80 -10.37
C LEU A 4 9.11 -4.99 -9.45
N ALA A 5 10.36 -5.47 -9.41
CA ALA A 5 10.74 -6.55 -8.53
C ALA A 5 10.65 -6.14 -7.05
N ALA A 6 11.17 -4.96 -6.66
CA ALA A 6 11.02 -4.46 -5.30
C ALA A 6 9.55 -4.24 -4.93
N PHE A 7 8.75 -3.68 -5.85
CA PHE A 7 7.31 -3.51 -5.67
C PHE A 7 6.62 -4.84 -5.39
N LEU A 8 6.92 -5.89 -6.17
CA LEU A 8 6.41 -7.24 -5.97
C LEU A 8 6.81 -7.79 -4.60
N ILE A 9 8.09 -7.66 -4.22
CA ILE A 9 8.59 -8.16 -2.93
C ILE A 9 7.90 -7.47 -1.75
N VAL A 10 7.73 -6.14 -1.78
CA VAL A 10 7.02 -5.41 -0.73
C VAL A 10 5.56 -5.88 -0.61
N ASN A 11 4.88 -6.11 -1.75
CA ASN A 11 3.52 -6.64 -1.74
C ASN A 11 3.46 -8.02 -1.09
N LEU A 12 4.35 -8.95 -1.49
CA LEU A 12 4.40 -10.30 -0.90
C LEU A 12 4.65 -10.25 0.61
N VAL A 13 5.57 -9.40 1.06
CA VAL A 13 5.83 -9.21 2.50
C VAL A 13 4.58 -8.67 3.21
N GLY A 14 3.94 -7.62 2.68
CA GLY A 14 2.72 -7.06 3.26
C GLY A 14 1.57 -8.07 3.32
N PHE A 15 1.37 -8.85 2.27
CA PHE A 15 0.37 -9.92 2.24
C PHE A 15 0.62 -10.97 3.32
N LEU A 16 1.87 -11.38 3.56
CA LEU A 16 2.18 -12.30 4.65
C LEU A 16 1.77 -11.73 6.01
N PHE A 17 2.01 -10.44 6.25
CA PHE A 17 1.60 -9.79 7.50
C PHE A 17 0.09 -9.71 7.68
N TYR A 18 -0.69 -9.50 6.62
CA TYR A 18 -2.16 -9.49 6.73
C TYR A 18 -2.74 -10.79 7.31
N TYR A 19 -2.10 -11.93 7.05
CA TYR A 19 -2.53 -13.21 7.61
C TYR A 19 -2.01 -13.47 9.03
N ILE A 20 -0.89 -12.84 9.40
CA ILE A 20 -0.30 -12.98 10.75
C ILE A 20 -1.03 -12.06 11.74
N TYR A 21 -1.40 -10.85 11.31
CA TYR A 21 -2.02 -9.84 12.16
C TYR A 21 -3.22 -9.19 11.45
N PRO A 22 -4.41 -9.82 11.53
CA PRO A 22 -5.63 -9.18 11.04
C PRO A 22 -6.00 -8.00 11.93
N ALA A 23 -6.05 -6.80 11.35
CA ALA A 23 -6.35 -5.54 12.04
C ALA A 23 -7.59 -4.88 11.43
N ALA A 24 -8.53 -4.50 12.27
CA ALA A 24 -9.73 -3.76 11.86
C ALA A 24 -9.41 -2.26 11.66
N PRO A 25 -9.96 -1.62 10.61
CA PRO A 25 -9.77 -0.19 10.35
C PRO A 25 -10.67 0.70 11.24
N PRO A 26 -10.39 2.01 11.34
CA PRO A 26 -11.17 2.93 12.17
C PRO A 26 -12.68 2.94 11.87
N TRP A 27 -13.06 2.99 10.59
CA TRP A 27 -14.47 2.98 10.19
C TRP A 27 -15.23 1.73 10.64
N TYR A 28 -14.53 0.59 10.74
CA TYR A 28 -15.14 -0.65 11.20
C TYR A 28 -15.47 -0.56 12.68
N LEU A 29 -14.50 -0.09 13.48
CA LEU A 29 -14.67 0.10 14.92
C LEU A 29 -15.81 1.08 15.23
N GLU A 30 -15.94 2.16 14.46
CA GLU A 30 -17.02 3.13 14.62
C GLU A 30 -18.40 2.52 14.32
N LYS A 31 -18.50 1.67 13.29
CA LYS A 31 -19.78 1.13 12.83
C LYS A 31 -20.24 -0.13 13.57
N TYR A 32 -19.31 -1.01 13.92
CA TYR A 32 -19.59 -2.35 14.47
C TYR A 32 -18.99 -2.57 15.86
N GLY A 33 -18.24 -1.61 16.40
CA GLY A 33 -17.57 -1.78 17.68
C GLY A 33 -16.46 -2.80 17.61
N THR A 34 -16.29 -3.59 18.68
CA THR A 34 -15.22 -4.59 18.81
C THR A 34 -15.65 -6.00 18.40
N GLU A 35 -16.91 -6.16 18.00
CA GLU A 35 -17.42 -7.46 17.56
C GLU A 35 -16.82 -7.83 16.21
N ILE A 36 -16.33 -9.06 16.09
CA ILE A 36 -15.76 -9.57 14.85
C ILE A 36 -16.89 -10.19 14.03
N ILE A 37 -17.33 -9.43 13.02
CA ILE A 37 -18.33 -9.89 12.04
C ILE A 37 -17.58 -10.35 10.79
N TYR A 38 -17.52 -11.67 10.61
CA TYR A 38 -16.99 -12.29 9.40
C TYR A 38 -17.81 -11.88 8.18
N ASN A 39 -17.16 -11.78 7.01
CA ASN A 39 -17.78 -11.37 5.74
C ASN A 39 -18.43 -9.98 5.75
N THR A 40 -17.96 -9.07 6.60
CA THR A 40 -18.36 -7.66 6.51
C THR A 40 -17.95 -7.12 5.14
N PRO A 41 -18.87 -6.49 4.36
CA PRO A 41 -18.51 -5.89 3.09
C PRO A 41 -17.57 -4.70 3.29
N GLY A 42 -16.71 -4.43 2.31
CA GLY A 42 -15.88 -3.24 2.33
C GLY A 42 -16.71 -1.95 2.34
N SER A 43 -16.18 -0.90 2.96
CA SER A 43 -16.83 0.40 3.07
C SER A 43 -15.93 1.50 2.51
N ALA A 44 -16.53 2.46 1.81
CA ALA A 44 -15.86 3.69 1.40
C ALA A 44 -15.61 4.66 2.56
N ALA A 45 -16.10 4.37 3.77
CA ALA A 45 -15.94 5.20 4.97
C ALA A 45 -16.14 6.70 4.69
N GLY A 46 -15.24 7.56 5.15
CA GLY A 46 -15.34 9.01 4.93
C GLY A 46 -15.23 9.46 3.47
N LEU A 47 -14.83 8.60 2.54
CA LEU A 47 -14.83 8.91 1.10
C LEU A 47 -16.24 8.90 0.50
N SER A 48 -17.25 8.35 1.19
CA SER A 48 -18.65 8.44 0.74
C SER A 48 -19.10 9.89 0.56
N ARG A 49 -18.56 10.82 1.36
CA ARG A 49 -18.85 12.26 1.26
C ARG A 49 -18.45 12.85 -0.10
N PHE A 50 -17.39 12.32 -0.72
CA PHE A 50 -16.96 12.75 -2.05
C PHE A 50 -17.96 12.28 -3.11
N ASP A 51 -18.33 11.01 -3.04
CA ASP A 51 -19.33 10.39 -3.92
C ASP A 51 -20.67 11.14 -3.82
N GLU A 52 -21.13 11.44 -2.60
CA GLU A 52 -22.34 12.23 -2.34
C GLU A 52 -22.25 13.66 -2.90
N PHE A 53 -21.12 14.35 -2.69
CA PHE A 53 -20.93 15.73 -3.14
C PHE A 53 -20.97 15.85 -4.66
N PHE A 54 -20.32 14.93 -5.38
CA PHE A 54 -20.29 14.91 -6.84
C PHE A 54 -21.46 14.13 -7.46
N ASN A 55 -22.30 13.49 -6.65
CA ASN A 55 -23.37 12.60 -7.08
C ASN A 55 -22.87 11.48 -8.02
N ILE A 56 -21.77 10.83 -7.64
CA ILE A 56 -21.14 9.70 -8.35
C ILE A 56 -20.94 8.52 -7.39
N ASN A 57 -20.64 7.33 -7.92
CA ASN A 57 -20.40 6.11 -7.11
C ASN A 57 -18.96 5.56 -7.28
N LEU A 58 -17.97 6.45 -7.28
CA LEU A 58 -16.59 6.08 -7.56
C LEU A 58 -15.98 5.29 -6.41
N PHE A 59 -15.96 5.85 -5.21
CA PHE A 59 -15.33 5.22 -4.06
C PHE A 59 -16.16 4.06 -3.52
N HIS A 60 -17.49 4.17 -3.53
CA HIS A 60 -18.36 3.07 -3.14
C HIS A 60 -18.06 1.81 -3.96
N SER A 61 -18.02 1.93 -5.29
CA SER A 61 -17.79 0.78 -6.18
C SER A 61 -16.37 0.20 -6.10
N LEU A 62 -15.38 1.00 -5.70
CA LEU A 62 -14.01 0.56 -5.48
C LEU A 62 -13.86 -0.20 -4.16
N TYR A 63 -14.43 0.33 -3.06
CA TYR A 63 -14.26 -0.25 -1.72
C TYR A 63 -15.22 -1.40 -1.43
N GLU A 64 -16.40 -1.45 -2.05
CA GLU A 64 -17.34 -2.58 -1.91
C GLU A 64 -16.74 -3.89 -2.42
N LYS A 65 -15.81 -3.81 -3.38
CA LYS A 65 -15.08 -4.97 -3.93
C LYS A 65 -13.93 -5.45 -3.04
N ASN A 66 -13.67 -4.80 -1.91
CA ASN A 66 -12.58 -5.20 -1.02
C ASN A 66 -12.94 -6.52 -0.32
N SER A 67 -12.11 -7.54 -0.53
CA SER A 67 -12.34 -8.90 -0.05
C SER A 67 -11.93 -9.10 1.42
N ASN A 68 -11.11 -8.22 2.00
CA ASN A 68 -10.67 -8.37 3.39
C ASN A 68 -10.67 -7.04 4.14
N VAL A 69 -11.69 -6.85 4.96
CA VAL A 69 -11.85 -5.69 5.85
C VAL A 69 -10.80 -5.67 6.97
N PHE A 70 -10.31 -6.83 7.40
CA PHE A 70 -9.34 -6.93 8.50
C PHE A 70 -7.88 -6.90 8.04
N ALA A 71 -7.60 -6.44 6.81
CA ALA A 71 -6.26 -6.29 6.27
C ALA A 71 -5.76 -4.83 6.40
N ALA A 72 -6.05 -4.15 7.52
CA ALA A 72 -5.68 -2.75 7.68
C ALA A 72 -4.17 -2.54 7.88
N MET A 73 -3.47 -3.47 8.54
CA MET A 73 -2.05 -3.34 8.89
C MET A 73 -1.22 -4.50 8.31
N PRO A 74 -0.09 -4.23 7.62
CA PRO A 74 0.48 -2.92 7.26
C PRO A 74 -0.21 -2.27 6.07
N SER A 75 -0.40 -0.94 6.07
CA SER A 75 -1.05 -0.28 4.93
C SER A 75 -0.17 -0.32 3.67
N LEU A 76 -0.52 -1.17 2.71
CA LEU A 76 0.15 -1.23 1.41
C LEU A 76 -0.06 0.05 0.58
N HIS A 77 -1.22 0.71 0.70
CA HIS A 77 -1.47 2.01 0.09
C HIS A 77 -0.50 3.09 0.60
N ALA A 78 -0.09 3.02 1.86
CA ALA A 78 0.95 3.87 2.42
C ALA A 78 2.35 3.48 1.94
N ALA A 79 2.59 2.19 1.69
CA ALA A 79 3.88 1.65 1.24
C ALA A 79 4.21 2.02 -0.22
N TYR A 80 3.25 1.96 -1.14
CA TYR A 80 3.48 2.20 -2.57
C TYR A 80 4.13 3.55 -2.92
N PRO A 81 3.63 4.70 -2.42
CA PRO A 81 4.26 5.99 -2.73
C PRO A 81 5.67 6.11 -2.16
N ILE A 82 6.01 5.38 -1.08
CA ILE A 82 7.38 5.32 -0.56
C ILE A 82 8.30 4.61 -1.57
N ILE A 83 7.87 3.48 -2.13
CA ILE A 83 8.65 2.76 -3.15
C ILE A 83 8.90 3.68 -4.35
N VAL A 84 7.86 4.35 -4.85
CA VAL A 84 7.96 5.28 -5.98
C VAL A 84 8.91 6.44 -5.65
N LEU A 85 8.77 7.05 -4.47
CA LEU A 85 9.63 8.14 -4.03
C LEU A 85 11.11 7.70 -3.93
N MET A 86 11.38 6.55 -3.31
CA MET A 86 12.75 6.03 -3.17
C MET A 86 13.41 5.77 -4.52
N TYR A 87 12.71 5.13 -5.46
CA TYR A 87 13.24 4.93 -6.81
C TYR A 87 13.35 6.24 -7.60
N GLY A 88 12.42 7.18 -7.42
CA GLY A 88 12.50 8.51 -8.00
C GLY A 88 13.73 9.31 -7.53
N ILE A 89 14.07 9.20 -6.24
CA ILE A 89 15.30 9.78 -5.66
C ILE A 89 16.54 9.16 -6.31
N ARG A 90 16.59 7.83 -6.46
CA ARG A 90 17.73 7.15 -7.10
C ARG A 90 17.93 7.51 -8.55
N GLN A 91 16.84 7.66 -9.28
CA GLN A 91 16.85 8.10 -10.68
C GLN A 91 17.07 9.62 -10.81
N LYS A 92 17.26 10.34 -9.70
CA LYS A 92 17.53 11.79 -9.64
C LYS A 92 16.44 12.63 -10.34
N LEU A 93 15.20 12.18 -10.29
CA LEU A 93 14.05 12.83 -10.92
C LEU A 93 13.62 14.07 -10.12
N ARG A 94 14.38 15.17 -10.18
CA ARG A 94 14.21 16.36 -9.30
C ARG A 94 12.75 16.83 -9.16
N ILE A 95 12.05 17.05 -10.28
CA ILE A 95 10.63 17.44 -10.28
C ILE A 95 9.74 16.28 -9.81
N GLY A 96 10.04 15.06 -10.28
CA GLY A 96 9.32 13.85 -9.88
C GLY A 96 9.34 13.60 -8.37
N ILE A 97 10.47 13.84 -7.70
CA ILE A 97 10.60 13.68 -6.25
C ILE A 97 9.62 14.59 -5.50
N ILE A 98 9.46 15.85 -5.93
CA ILE A 98 8.51 16.78 -5.32
C ILE A 98 7.08 16.27 -5.51
N ILE A 99 6.74 15.85 -6.73
CA ILE A 99 5.41 15.30 -7.04
C ILE A 99 5.15 14.05 -6.18
N PHE A 100 6.08 13.10 -6.15
CA PHE A 100 5.92 11.85 -5.38
C PHE A 100 5.82 12.11 -3.87
N ALA A 101 6.54 13.09 -3.34
CA ALA A 101 6.42 13.47 -1.93
C ALA A 101 5.05 14.08 -1.63
N LEU A 102 4.52 14.94 -2.50
CA LEU A 102 3.17 15.49 -2.37
C LEU A 102 2.10 14.38 -2.40
N PHE A 103 2.22 13.43 -3.34
CA PHE A 103 1.33 12.27 -3.41
C PHE A 103 1.43 11.39 -2.16
N LEU A 104 2.63 11.14 -1.64
CA LEU A 104 2.83 10.39 -0.40
C LEU A 104 2.06 11.02 0.75
N ILE A 105 2.28 12.32 0.97
CA ILE A 105 1.63 13.06 2.06
C ILE A 105 0.11 13.10 1.85
N GLY A 106 -0.36 13.35 0.62
CA GLY A 106 -1.79 13.38 0.29
C GLY A 106 -2.48 12.04 0.52
N ILE A 107 -1.86 10.93 0.13
CA ILE A 107 -2.40 9.58 0.36
C ILE A 107 -2.45 9.27 1.86
N TRP A 108 -1.38 9.57 2.60
CA TRP A 108 -1.33 9.34 4.04
C TRP A 108 -2.38 10.15 4.78
N PHE A 109 -2.50 11.44 4.45
CA PHE A 109 -3.52 12.30 5.00
C PHE A 109 -4.92 11.77 4.69
N SER A 110 -5.20 11.45 3.43
CA SER A 110 -6.51 10.93 3.00
C SER A 110 -6.87 9.62 3.70
N ALA A 111 -5.91 8.69 3.84
CA ALA A 111 -6.12 7.39 4.48
C ALA A 111 -6.56 7.53 5.95
N VAL A 112 -5.94 8.45 6.70
CA VAL A 112 -6.29 8.72 8.09
C VAL A 112 -7.57 9.55 8.19
N TYR A 113 -7.67 10.62 7.42
CA TYR A 113 -8.81 11.55 7.46
C TYR A 113 -10.14 10.88 7.08
N SER A 114 -10.11 9.94 6.14
CA SER A 114 -11.29 9.18 5.74
C SER A 114 -11.63 8.00 6.66
N GLY A 115 -10.81 7.74 7.69
CA GLY A 115 -11.02 6.65 8.64
C GLY A 115 -10.68 5.25 8.10
N HIS A 116 -9.91 5.15 7.02
CA HIS A 116 -9.49 3.85 6.47
C HIS A 116 -8.35 3.21 7.23
N HIS A 117 -7.49 4.02 7.84
CA HIS A 117 -6.31 3.52 8.53
C HIS A 117 -5.98 4.38 9.76
N TYR A 118 -5.42 3.74 10.78
CA TYR A 118 -4.74 4.42 11.86
C TYR A 118 -3.34 4.87 11.40
N VAL A 119 -2.78 5.86 12.08
CA VAL A 119 -1.40 6.33 11.82
C VAL A 119 -0.39 5.18 11.97
N ILE A 120 -0.62 4.25 12.91
CA ILE A 120 0.26 3.09 13.10
C ILE A 120 0.27 2.16 11.88
N ASP A 121 -0.84 2.03 11.16
CA ASP A 121 -0.95 1.20 9.96
C ASP A 121 -0.08 1.78 8.83
N LEU A 122 -0.03 3.12 8.72
CA LEU A 122 0.81 3.83 7.76
C LEU A 122 2.29 3.68 8.10
N LEU A 123 2.65 3.80 9.39
CA LEU A 123 4.03 3.61 9.85
C LEU A 123 4.49 2.17 9.62
N ALA A 124 3.62 1.18 9.88
CA ALA A 124 3.88 -0.22 9.56
C ALA A 124 4.02 -0.44 8.04
N GLY A 125 3.20 0.24 7.23
CA GLY A 125 3.34 0.29 5.77
C GLY A 125 4.69 0.85 5.32
N ALA A 126 5.15 1.94 5.92
CA ALA A 126 6.47 2.50 5.65
C ALA A 126 7.59 1.53 6.01
N LEU A 127 7.51 0.92 7.19
CA LEU A 127 8.47 -0.09 7.62
C LEU A 127 8.50 -1.28 6.66
N CYS A 128 7.32 -1.75 6.22
CA CYS A 128 7.19 -2.82 5.24
C CYS A 128 7.85 -2.45 3.90
N ALA A 129 7.66 -1.22 3.41
CA ALA A 129 8.33 -0.73 2.21
C ALA A 129 9.86 -0.74 2.37
N PHE A 130 10.38 -0.18 3.47
CA PHE A 130 11.82 -0.13 3.72
C PHE A 130 12.43 -1.54 3.84
N LEU A 131 11.77 -2.44 4.56
CA LEU A 131 12.23 -3.82 4.72
C LEU A 131 12.19 -4.59 3.39
N GLY A 132 11.09 -4.51 2.64
CA GLY A 132 10.96 -5.21 1.36
C GLY A 132 11.94 -4.70 0.30
N ILE A 133 12.17 -3.39 0.23
CA ILE A 133 13.19 -2.80 -0.64
C ILE A 133 14.59 -3.24 -0.22
N THR A 134 14.90 -3.22 1.08
CA THR A 134 16.20 -3.64 1.59
C THR A 134 16.45 -5.13 1.34
N LEU A 135 15.44 -5.97 1.56
CA LEU A 135 15.46 -7.40 1.26
C LEU A 135 15.74 -7.63 -0.22
N TYR A 136 15.02 -6.92 -1.10
CA TYR A 136 15.25 -7.01 -2.53
C TYR A 136 16.68 -6.64 -2.89
N GLU A 137 17.18 -5.49 -2.46
CA GLU A 137 18.48 -4.99 -2.91
C GLU A 137 19.68 -5.70 -2.32
N LYS A 138 19.63 -6.00 -1.02
CA LYS A 138 20.79 -6.55 -0.32
C LYS A 138 20.89 -8.05 -0.46
N ILE A 139 19.76 -8.74 -0.66
CA ILE A 139 19.71 -10.20 -0.66
C ILE A 139 19.35 -10.71 -2.06
N ILE A 140 18.17 -10.36 -2.57
CA ILE A 140 17.64 -10.95 -3.82
C ILE A 140 18.46 -10.50 -5.03
N ASN A 141 18.70 -9.19 -5.15
CA ASN A 141 19.46 -8.57 -6.24
C ASN A 141 20.98 -8.80 -6.12
N LYS A 142 21.46 -9.50 -5.09
CA LYS A 142 22.85 -9.97 -5.05
C LYS A 142 22.98 -11.43 -5.46
N ASN A 143 21.87 -12.16 -5.55
CA ASN A 143 21.87 -13.54 -6.00
C ASN A 143 22.10 -13.59 -7.52
N LYS A 144 23.25 -14.13 -7.93
CA LYS A 144 23.66 -14.21 -9.34
C LYS A 144 22.65 -14.97 -10.22
N ILE A 145 22.01 -16.00 -9.68
CA ILE A 145 21.01 -16.80 -10.43
C ILE A 145 19.80 -15.94 -10.77
N ILE A 146 19.28 -15.23 -9.76
CA ILE A 146 18.10 -14.38 -9.90
C ILE A 146 18.41 -13.19 -10.81
N ASN A 147 19.57 -12.53 -10.63
CA ASN A 147 19.98 -11.43 -11.49
C ASN A 147 20.12 -11.84 -12.94
N ASN A 148 20.81 -12.96 -13.22
CA ASN A 148 20.97 -13.45 -14.59
C ASN A 148 19.60 -13.75 -15.22
N TRP A 149 18.65 -14.28 -14.44
CA TRP A 149 17.30 -14.51 -14.92
C TRP A 149 16.56 -13.20 -15.23
N ILE A 150 16.62 -12.21 -14.34
CA ILE A 150 16.00 -10.88 -14.54
C ILE A 150 16.61 -10.18 -15.77
N GLU A 151 17.93 -10.22 -15.95
CA GLU A 151 18.60 -9.62 -17.10
C GLU A 151 18.20 -10.32 -18.41
N ASN A 152 18.17 -11.65 -18.42
CA ASN A 152 17.75 -12.42 -19.59
C ASN A 152 16.29 -12.16 -19.94
N TYR A 153 15.42 -12.02 -18.94
CA TYR A 153 14.02 -11.67 -19.16
C TYR A 153 13.87 -10.23 -19.68
N SER A 154 14.64 -9.28 -19.12
CA SER A 154 14.63 -7.88 -19.56
C SER A 154 15.13 -7.66 -20.98
N LYS A 155 15.87 -8.61 -21.56
CA LYS A 155 16.31 -8.56 -22.98
C LYS A 155 15.26 -9.08 -23.96
N LYS A 156 14.25 -9.81 -23.47
CA LYS A 156 13.20 -10.43 -24.28
C LYS A 156 11.94 -9.56 -24.40
N ILE A 157 11.88 -8.47 -23.63
CA ILE A 157 10.82 -7.46 -23.63
C ILE A 157 11.43 -6.17 -24.14
#